data_AF-A0A6I3MEW4-F1
#
_entry.id   AF-A0A6I3MEW4-F1
#
_cell.length_a   1.000
_cell.length_b   1.000
_cell.length_c   1.000
_cell.angle_alpha   90.00
_cell.angle_beta   90.00
_cell.angle_gamma   90.00
#
_symmetry.space_group_name_H-M   'P 1'
#
loop_
_entity.id
_entity.type
_entity.pdbx_description
1 polymer ?
#
loop_
_entity_poly.entity_id
_entity_poly.type
_entity_poly.pdbx_seq_one_letter_code
_entity_poly.pdbx_strand_id
1 'polypeptide(L)'
;MKKLLSKIASLPVIQFSHSQKTKTINDEPNPSDKKIIIEHLKKDEFASIDHNLIFKPEISKIDFYRLKEMDFSWEVLKPLSEKVTAYCEENELNHRIGIKILTEEQKALYFWWYLDAQVTNGGFSQFIYNGYDKYFPAILNGLKLLPDQKYYNLIEKVYLYYIQEGLENLDRNEVDYFENKFYENDFLSDADELYYKLNKQLYIDFEVFIRKNQSKYIKPIENKFSGEIFEKKANGIEESLFVVDGIPNGYYEKKEKGIFIEKLKYENGIVIEENTYTDGVLLEKITINNIDSTKVKLIFFPNGNIKEENLMKIKSKNNWVSITQKKFFDNGNIEFESWTDNELKKNLKKYFLDGTVKSHSRKWENKDDSSITQTDYLICYDENKKQTLINGKGIFLGSNQSGDNIYEYIVNCEDYKANGESLIYEDGVIWLKENYVKGMKDGIEIEYDEKGNEKKRSEYKTGQYIGKIK
;
A
#
# COMPACT_ATOMS: atom_id res chain seq x y z
N MET A 1 20.74 21.69 -59.36
CA MET A 1 22.18 21.59 -59.07
C MET A 1 22.51 22.45 -57.86
N LYS A 2 22.91 21.79 -56.77
CA LYS A 2 23.83 22.22 -55.71
C LYS A 2 23.93 23.74 -55.41
N LYS A 3 23.43 24.14 -54.24
CA LYS A 3 24.22 24.65 -53.10
C LYS A 3 23.29 25.25 -52.05
N LEU A 4 23.15 24.55 -50.92
CA LEU A 4 23.35 25.08 -49.57
C LEU A 4 22.99 23.95 -48.58
N LEU A 5 23.97 23.07 -48.35
CA LEU A 5 23.99 22.15 -47.22
C LEU A 5 25.43 22.13 -46.74
N SER A 6 25.72 22.83 -45.64
CA SER A 6 26.74 22.40 -44.68
C SER A 6 26.72 23.27 -43.43
N LYS A 7 26.83 22.58 -42.29
CA LYS A 7 27.03 23.07 -40.91
C LYS A 7 25.78 23.47 -40.12
N ILE A 8 24.99 22.45 -39.78
CA ILE A 8 24.58 22.30 -38.38
C ILE A 8 25.63 21.36 -37.79
N ALA A 9 26.46 21.89 -36.89
CA ALA A 9 27.31 21.06 -36.06
C ALA A 9 26.37 20.23 -35.18
N SER A 10 26.38 18.91 -35.38
CA SER A 10 25.82 17.98 -34.41
C SER A 10 26.58 18.19 -33.10
N LEU A 11 25.94 18.82 -32.12
CA LEU A 11 26.40 18.80 -30.75
C LEU A 11 26.49 17.33 -30.30
N PRO A 12 27.51 16.96 -29.50
CA PRO A 12 27.64 15.58 -29.06
C PRO A 12 26.41 15.23 -28.22
N VAL A 13 25.64 14.25 -28.69
CA VAL A 13 24.80 13.46 -27.81
C VAL A 13 25.73 12.95 -26.71
N ILE A 14 25.46 13.31 -25.45
CA ILE A 14 26.12 12.68 -24.31
C ILE A 14 25.64 11.23 -24.35
N GLN A 15 26.38 10.39 -25.10
CA GLN A 15 26.34 8.96 -24.90
C GLN A 15 26.93 8.77 -23.51
N PHE A 16 26.10 8.33 -22.56
CA PHE A 16 26.57 7.70 -21.34
C PHE A 16 27.38 6.47 -21.75
N SER A 17 28.65 6.67 -22.06
CA SER A 17 29.57 5.57 -22.33
C SER A 17 29.61 4.77 -21.04
N HIS A 18 29.13 3.53 -21.09
CA HIS A 18 29.27 2.53 -20.03
C HIS A 18 30.74 2.10 -19.90
N SER A 19 31.62 3.09 -19.71
CA SER A 19 33.07 2.98 -19.75
C SER A 19 33.57 2.42 -18.42
N GLN A 20 33.54 1.09 -18.33
CA GLN A 20 34.57 0.22 -17.73
C GLN A 20 35.38 0.83 -16.57
N LYS A 21 34.76 0.85 -15.39
CA LYS A 21 35.30 0.35 -14.12
C LYS A 21 34.11 0.29 -13.13
N THR A 22 33.18 -0.60 -13.41
CA THR A 22 31.94 -0.72 -12.64
C THR A 22 32.26 -1.19 -11.23
N LYS A 23 32.38 -0.24 -10.30
CA LYS A 23 32.14 -0.53 -8.89
C LYS A 23 30.70 -0.97 -8.79
N THR A 24 30.48 -2.15 -8.26
CA THR A 24 29.14 -2.65 -7.96
C THR A 24 28.65 -1.97 -6.67
N ILE A 25 27.33 -1.91 -6.45
CA ILE A 25 26.78 -1.39 -5.18
C ILE A 25 27.30 -2.16 -3.94
N ASN A 26 27.80 -3.37 -4.16
CA ASN A 26 28.35 -4.24 -3.13
C ASN A 26 29.79 -3.89 -2.75
N ASP A 27 30.51 -3.11 -3.57
CA ASP A 27 31.90 -2.74 -3.28
C ASP A 27 31.96 -1.73 -2.12
N GLU A 28 32.91 -1.91 -1.22
CA GLU A 28 33.15 -0.97 -0.12
C GLU A 28 34.03 0.19 -0.58
N PRO A 29 33.73 1.45 -0.20
CA PRO A 29 34.58 2.59 -0.51
C PRO A 29 36.00 2.42 0.05
N ASN A 30 37.01 2.56 -0.79
CA ASN A 30 38.41 2.49 -0.36
C ASN A 30 38.82 3.79 0.38
N PRO A 31 40.02 3.86 1.01
CA PRO A 31 40.43 5.06 1.75
C PRO A 31 40.48 6.35 0.92
N SER A 32 40.79 6.25 -0.38
CA SER A 32 40.77 7.41 -1.29
C SER A 32 39.35 7.86 -1.58
N ASP A 33 38.42 6.93 -1.79
CA ASP A 33 37.00 7.24 -1.97
C ASP A 33 36.42 7.95 -0.74
N LYS A 34 36.72 7.45 0.46
CA LYS A 34 36.29 8.08 1.71
C LYS A 34 36.79 9.52 1.85
N LYS A 35 38.03 9.79 1.40
CA LYS A 35 38.57 11.15 1.40
C LYS A 35 37.80 12.08 0.47
N ILE A 36 37.41 11.61 -0.73
CA ILE A 36 36.59 12.39 -1.68
C ILE A 36 35.26 12.77 -1.04
N ILE A 37 34.59 11.82 -0.40
CA ILE A 37 33.29 12.02 0.27
C ILE A 37 33.45 13.03 1.42
N ILE A 38 34.44 12.86 2.29
CA ILE A 38 34.67 13.77 3.43
C ILE A 38 34.86 15.22 2.95
N GLU A 39 35.63 15.45 1.88
CA GLU A 39 35.80 16.80 1.35
C GLU A 39 34.50 17.37 0.75
N HIS A 40 33.66 16.53 0.16
CA HIS A 40 32.35 16.95 -0.34
C HIS A 40 31.35 17.23 0.78
N LEU A 41 31.34 16.45 1.87
CA LEU A 41 30.47 16.70 3.02
C LEU A 41 30.76 18.03 3.71
N LYS A 42 31.98 18.56 3.63
CA LYS A 42 32.31 19.92 4.12
C LYS A 42 31.60 21.03 3.35
N LYS A 43 31.08 20.74 2.15
CA LYS A 43 30.31 21.68 1.32
C LYS A 43 28.81 21.64 1.63
N ASP A 44 28.40 21.00 2.74
CA ASP A 44 27.00 21.00 3.16
C ASP A 44 26.49 22.43 3.41
N GLU A 45 25.75 22.93 2.42
CA GLU A 45 25.20 24.27 2.41
C GLU A 45 24.08 24.47 3.45
N PHE A 46 23.54 23.38 4.00
CA PHE A 46 22.42 23.34 4.93
C PHE A 46 22.87 23.06 6.37
N ALA A 47 24.16 22.84 6.63
CA ALA A 47 24.68 22.50 7.96
C ALA A 47 24.47 23.59 9.00
N SER A 48 24.53 24.88 8.62
CA SER A 48 24.48 26.00 9.58
C SER A 48 23.19 26.06 10.40
N ILE A 49 23.30 26.41 11.68
CA ILE A 49 22.17 26.52 12.62
C ILE A 49 22.18 27.91 13.25
N ASP A 50 21.01 28.50 13.41
CA ASP A 50 20.80 29.67 14.26
C ASP A 50 20.22 29.22 15.61
N HIS A 51 21.09 29.14 16.61
CA HIS A 51 20.72 28.66 17.94
C HIS A 51 19.66 29.51 18.65
N ASN A 52 19.48 30.77 18.25
CA ASN A 52 18.49 31.67 18.84
C ASN A 52 17.08 31.47 18.26
N LEU A 53 16.98 30.80 17.10
CA LEU A 53 15.73 30.62 16.36
C LEU A 53 15.27 29.17 16.31
N ILE A 54 15.87 28.27 17.11
CA ILE A 54 15.54 26.85 17.09
C ILE A 54 14.06 26.64 17.38
N PHE A 55 13.35 26.09 16.40
CA PHE A 55 11.96 25.72 16.53
C PHE A 55 11.82 24.31 17.10
N LYS A 56 10.93 24.14 18.08
CA LYS A 56 10.53 22.84 18.61
C LYS A 56 9.01 22.75 18.63
N PRO A 57 8.40 21.99 17.72
CA PRO A 57 6.96 21.87 17.68
C PRO A 57 6.41 21.21 18.94
N GLU A 58 5.20 21.62 19.29
CA GLU A 58 4.33 20.86 20.17
C GLU A 58 3.57 19.86 19.29
N ILE A 59 3.56 18.60 19.70
CA ILE A 59 2.76 17.55 19.07
C ILE A 59 1.76 17.00 20.08
N SER A 60 0.68 16.41 19.57
CA SER A 60 -0.33 15.74 20.38
C SER A 60 0.30 14.66 21.27
N LYS A 61 -0.02 14.64 22.56
CA LYS A 61 0.47 13.62 23.49
C LYS A 61 -0.13 12.27 23.15
N ILE A 62 -1.40 12.25 22.73
CA ILE A 62 -2.08 11.03 22.29
C ILE A 62 -1.34 10.45 21.08
N ASP A 63 -1.02 11.27 20.10
CA ASP A 63 -0.32 10.88 18.88
C ASP A 63 1.13 10.45 19.18
N PHE A 64 1.80 11.13 20.12
CA PHE A 64 3.12 10.72 20.60
C PHE A 64 3.13 9.28 21.10
N TYR A 65 2.17 8.85 21.94
CA TYR A 65 2.19 7.47 22.46
C TYR A 65 1.66 6.44 21.45
N ARG A 66 0.62 6.78 20.68
CA ARG A 66 -0.08 5.80 19.82
C ARG A 66 0.56 5.60 18.45
N LEU A 67 1.05 6.67 17.81
CA LEU A 67 1.56 6.58 16.43
C LEU A 67 2.90 5.84 16.41
N LYS A 68 3.16 5.16 15.30
CA LYS A 68 4.35 4.34 15.06
C LYS A 68 4.92 4.59 13.67
N GLU A 69 6.17 4.22 13.48
CA GLU A 69 6.89 4.17 12.21
C GLU A 69 6.75 5.50 11.42
N MET A 70 6.22 5.42 10.20
CA MET A 70 6.03 6.55 9.30
C MET A 70 5.05 7.58 9.87
N ASP A 71 3.94 7.15 10.48
CA ASP A 71 2.91 8.07 10.98
C ASP A 71 3.45 8.93 12.13
N PHE A 72 4.22 8.33 13.03
CA PHE A 72 4.91 9.07 14.09
C PHE A 72 5.95 10.04 13.54
N SER A 73 6.75 9.58 12.58
CA SER A 73 7.78 10.41 11.94
C SER A 73 7.16 11.61 11.22
N TRP A 74 6.02 11.41 10.56
CA TRP A 74 5.25 12.46 9.90
C TRP A 74 4.68 13.48 10.88
N GLU A 75 4.12 13.05 12.00
CA GLU A 75 3.59 13.95 13.04
C GLU A 75 4.67 14.89 13.59
N VAL A 76 5.93 14.43 13.65
CA VAL A 76 7.07 15.26 14.03
C VAL A 76 7.54 16.14 12.86
N LEU A 77 7.62 15.61 11.65
CA LEU A 77 8.15 16.30 10.48
C LEU A 77 7.25 17.43 10.00
N LYS A 78 5.94 17.18 9.90
CA LYS A 78 4.96 18.10 9.31
C LYS A 78 5.07 19.53 9.89
N PRO A 79 5.01 19.75 11.21
CA PRO A 79 5.11 21.10 11.75
C PRO A 79 6.50 21.73 11.54
N LEU A 80 7.58 20.94 11.43
CA LEU A 80 8.90 21.46 11.05
C LEU A 80 8.88 22.01 9.62
N SER A 81 8.27 21.26 8.69
CA SER A 81 8.13 21.68 7.29
C SER A 81 7.26 22.91 7.14
N GLU A 82 6.10 22.94 7.79
CA GLU A 82 5.22 24.11 7.79
C GLU A 82 5.94 25.34 8.36
N LYS A 83 6.72 25.18 9.44
CA LYS A 83 7.45 26.30 10.03
C LYS A 83 8.58 26.81 9.15
N VAL A 84 9.34 25.93 8.50
CA VAL A 84 10.40 26.33 7.56
C VAL A 84 9.81 27.08 6.37
N THR A 85 8.72 26.57 5.79
CA THR A 85 8.01 27.24 4.68
C THR A 85 7.52 28.62 5.09
N ALA A 86 6.78 28.73 6.20
CA ALA A 86 6.29 30.01 6.70
C ALA A 86 7.44 30.99 7.00
N TYR A 87 8.53 30.52 7.62
CA TYR A 87 9.69 31.37 7.91
C TYR A 87 10.38 31.88 6.64
N CYS A 88 10.49 31.05 5.60
CA CYS A 88 11.00 31.47 4.30
C CYS A 88 10.11 32.54 3.67
N GLU A 89 8.80 32.32 3.64
CA GLU A 89 7.82 33.24 3.04
C GLU A 89 7.76 34.58 3.77
N GLU A 90 7.65 34.56 5.09
CA GLU A 90 7.55 35.76 5.94
C GLU A 90 8.78 36.68 5.84
N ASN A 91 9.94 36.11 5.51
CA ASN A 91 11.23 36.82 5.51
C ASN A 91 11.88 36.90 4.12
N GLU A 92 11.17 36.47 3.07
CA GLU A 92 11.67 36.41 1.68
C GLU A 92 13.01 35.64 1.56
N LEU A 93 13.16 34.58 2.35
CA LEU A 93 14.37 33.77 2.41
C LEU A 93 14.27 32.57 1.47
N ASN A 94 15.41 32.18 0.91
CA ASN A 94 15.51 30.88 0.25
C ASN A 94 15.57 29.73 1.29
N HIS A 95 15.31 28.51 0.83
CA HIS A 95 15.29 27.31 1.67
C HIS A 95 16.59 27.08 2.45
N ARG A 96 17.75 27.40 1.88
CA ARG A 96 19.06 27.26 2.52
C ARG A 96 19.19 28.14 3.78
N ILE A 97 18.62 29.35 3.77
CA ILE A 97 18.61 30.20 4.96
C ILE A 97 17.49 29.78 5.91
N GLY A 98 16.31 29.44 5.39
CA GLY A 98 15.16 29.07 6.22
C GLY A 98 15.40 27.85 7.11
N ILE A 99 16.18 26.88 6.65
CA ILE A 99 16.45 25.64 7.41
C ILE A 99 17.31 25.86 8.67
N LYS A 100 17.93 27.03 8.84
CA LYS A 100 18.80 27.33 10.00
C LYS A 100 18.07 27.27 11.34
N ILE A 101 16.74 27.36 11.31
CA ILE A 101 15.87 27.27 12.50
C ILE A 101 15.69 25.83 13.02
N LEU A 102 16.26 24.83 12.32
CA LEU A 102 16.20 23.43 12.72
C LEU A 102 17.52 22.96 13.34
N THR A 103 17.44 22.05 14.31
CA THR A 103 18.58 21.33 14.89
C THR A 103 19.20 20.34 13.89
N GLU A 104 20.40 19.83 14.17
CA GLU A 104 21.02 18.77 13.36
C GLU A 104 20.13 17.52 13.31
N GLU A 105 19.56 17.14 14.46
CA GLU A 105 18.68 15.98 14.57
C GLU A 105 17.37 16.19 13.77
N GLN A 106 16.76 17.37 13.82
CA GLN A 106 15.59 17.72 13.02
C GLN A 106 15.90 17.69 11.52
N LYS A 107 17.06 18.23 11.12
CA LYS A 107 17.51 18.20 9.72
C LYS A 107 17.70 16.77 9.20
N ALA A 108 18.14 15.84 10.06
CA ALA A 108 18.24 14.43 9.68
C ALA A 108 16.90 13.86 9.22
N LEU A 109 15.83 14.06 9.99
CA LEU A 109 14.47 13.65 9.62
C LEU A 109 13.98 14.43 8.39
N TYR A 110 14.19 15.74 8.39
CA TYR A 110 13.71 16.65 7.34
C TYR A 110 14.27 16.32 5.95
N PHE A 111 15.59 16.14 5.83
CA PHE A 111 16.23 15.85 4.56
C PHE A 111 16.10 14.39 4.14
N TRP A 112 16.06 13.45 5.10
CA TRP A 112 15.74 12.06 4.77
C TRP A 112 14.36 11.95 4.12
N TRP A 113 13.36 12.74 4.54
CA TRP A 113 12.04 12.68 3.91
C TRP A 113 12.05 13.07 2.43
N TYR A 114 12.89 14.03 2.01
CA TYR A 114 13.06 14.33 0.59
C TYR A 114 13.69 13.18 -0.18
N LEU A 115 14.65 12.47 0.43
CA LEU A 115 15.22 11.28 -0.16
C LEU A 115 14.14 10.20 -0.33
N ASP A 116 13.47 9.84 0.77
CA ASP A 116 12.47 8.76 0.80
C ASP A 116 11.35 9.02 -0.19
N ALA A 117 10.79 10.23 -0.23
CA ALA A 117 9.71 10.60 -1.15
C ALA A 117 10.10 10.52 -2.63
N GLN A 118 11.36 10.78 -2.98
CA GLN A 118 11.81 10.65 -4.38
C GLN A 118 12.18 9.22 -4.73
N VAL A 119 12.93 8.53 -3.86
CA VAL A 119 13.41 7.17 -4.12
C VAL A 119 12.25 6.18 -4.14
N THR A 120 11.29 6.28 -3.22
CA THR A 120 10.10 5.41 -3.23
C THR A 120 9.15 5.66 -4.41
N ASN A 121 9.27 6.80 -5.09
CA ASN A 121 8.45 7.16 -6.25
C ASN A 121 9.11 6.79 -7.59
N GLY A 122 10.41 7.07 -7.74
CA GLY A 122 11.14 6.81 -9.01
C GLY A 122 12.63 6.51 -8.85
N GLY A 123 13.06 6.11 -7.65
CA GLY A 123 14.44 5.70 -7.38
C GLY A 123 15.44 6.85 -7.24
N PHE A 124 16.70 6.49 -7.03
CA PHE A 124 17.83 7.42 -6.93
C PHE A 124 18.06 8.19 -8.24
N SER A 125 17.72 7.58 -9.39
CA SER A 125 17.75 8.27 -10.68
C SER A 125 16.81 9.48 -10.68
N GLN A 126 15.57 9.32 -10.20
CA GLN A 126 14.63 10.42 -10.06
C GLN A 126 15.10 11.45 -9.03
N PHE A 127 15.66 11.02 -7.89
CA PHE A 127 16.21 11.93 -6.88
C PHE A 127 17.29 12.86 -7.45
N ILE A 128 18.22 12.34 -8.25
CA ILE A 128 19.28 13.13 -8.90
C ILE A 128 18.69 14.00 -10.04
N TYR A 129 17.87 13.40 -10.89
CA TYR A 129 17.27 14.10 -12.03
C TYR A 129 16.45 15.31 -11.60
N ASN A 130 15.62 15.16 -10.55
CA ASN A 130 14.77 16.23 -10.03
C ASN A 130 15.52 17.31 -9.22
N GLY A 131 16.85 17.22 -9.10
CA GLY A 131 17.65 18.25 -8.44
C GLY A 131 17.67 18.16 -6.91
N TYR A 132 17.30 17.01 -6.34
CA TYR A 132 17.37 16.77 -4.90
C TYR A 132 18.75 16.28 -4.44
N ASP A 133 19.63 15.92 -5.36
CA ASP A 133 21.06 15.61 -5.15
C ASP A 133 21.83 16.68 -4.38
N LYS A 134 21.42 17.96 -4.47
CA LYS A 134 21.97 19.03 -3.64
C LYS A 134 21.85 18.77 -2.13
N TYR A 135 20.94 17.88 -1.71
CA TYR A 135 20.73 17.50 -0.32
C TYR A 135 21.60 16.32 0.13
N PHE A 136 22.37 15.66 -0.75
CA PHE A 136 23.22 14.52 -0.37
C PHE A 136 24.09 14.77 0.87
N PRO A 137 24.81 15.91 0.99
CA PRO A 137 25.60 16.17 2.19
C PRO A 137 24.77 16.23 3.47
N ALA A 138 23.64 16.93 3.45
CA ALA A 138 22.76 17.07 4.60
C ALA A 138 22.12 15.73 5.01
N ILE A 139 21.71 14.92 4.01
CA ILE A 139 21.19 13.57 4.23
C ILE A 139 22.24 12.69 4.89
N LEU A 140 23.47 12.65 4.35
CA LEU A 140 24.56 11.84 4.92
C LEU A 140 24.94 12.27 6.32
N ASN A 141 25.07 13.58 6.56
CA ASN A 141 25.35 14.12 7.89
C ASN A 141 24.24 13.75 8.89
N GLY A 142 22.98 13.78 8.47
CA GLY A 142 21.84 13.35 9.28
C GLY A 142 21.81 11.85 9.56
N LEU A 143 21.96 11.01 8.54
CA LEU A 143 21.94 9.54 8.70
C LEU A 143 23.10 9.04 9.57
N LYS A 144 24.22 9.76 9.59
CA LYS A 144 25.37 9.45 10.46
C LYS A 144 25.02 9.51 11.95
N LEU A 145 23.98 10.27 12.34
CA LEU A 145 23.51 10.36 13.72
C LEU A 145 22.77 9.09 14.19
N LEU A 146 22.25 8.29 13.24
CA LEU A 146 21.48 7.08 13.57
C LEU A 146 22.40 5.93 14.04
N PRO A 147 21.95 5.06 14.95
CA PRO A 147 22.78 3.93 15.40
C PRO A 147 23.07 2.89 14.30
N ASP A 148 22.09 2.53 13.46
CA ASP A 148 22.31 1.61 12.34
C ASP A 148 22.87 2.37 11.13
N GLN A 149 24.12 2.04 10.78
CA GLN A 149 24.87 2.72 9.73
C GLN A 149 24.63 2.14 8.33
N LYS A 150 23.81 1.10 8.16
CA LYS A 150 23.53 0.52 6.83
C LYS A 150 22.96 1.54 5.84
N TYR A 151 22.07 2.41 6.31
CA TYR A 151 21.48 3.45 5.46
C TYR A 151 22.52 4.49 5.08
N TYR A 152 23.32 4.96 6.05
CA TYR A 152 24.44 5.87 5.77
C TYR A 152 25.38 5.25 4.71
N ASN A 153 25.77 3.99 4.88
CA ASN A 153 26.67 3.29 3.95
C ASN A 153 26.06 3.17 2.54
N LEU A 154 24.76 2.86 2.42
CA LEU A 154 24.08 2.80 1.11
C LEU A 154 24.12 4.18 0.43
N ILE A 155 23.69 5.24 1.13
CA ILE A 155 23.67 6.59 0.57
C ILE A 155 25.09 7.09 0.28
N GLU A 156 26.08 6.69 1.07
CA GLU A 156 27.49 7.03 0.87
C GLU A 156 28.00 6.46 -0.47
N LYS A 157 27.63 5.21 -0.79
CA LYS A 157 27.97 4.57 -2.07
C LYS A 157 27.29 5.26 -3.25
N VAL A 158 26.00 5.60 -3.12
CA VAL A 158 25.28 6.34 -4.16
C VAL A 158 25.89 7.72 -4.37
N TYR A 159 26.25 8.43 -3.30
CA TYR A 159 26.85 9.74 -3.42
C TYR A 159 28.25 9.69 -4.04
N LEU A 160 29.04 8.67 -3.70
CA LEU A 160 30.34 8.42 -4.33
C LEU A 160 30.18 8.19 -5.83
N TYR A 161 29.22 7.35 -6.23
CA TYR A 161 28.89 7.11 -7.64
C TYR A 161 28.50 8.42 -8.35
N TYR A 162 27.61 9.20 -7.75
CA TYR A 162 27.19 10.51 -8.26
C TYR A 162 28.39 11.46 -8.54
N ILE A 163 29.36 11.52 -7.62
CA ILE A 163 30.58 12.33 -7.81
C ILE A 163 31.46 11.73 -8.92
N GLN A 164 31.68 10.41 -8.91
CA GLN A 164 32.61 9.74 -9.82
C GLN A 164 32.14 9.77 -11.28
N GLU A 165 30.83 9.68 -11.50
CA GLU A 165 30.21 9.80 -12.82
C GLU A 165 29.99 11.26 -13.25
N GLY A 166 30.37 12.24 -12.41
CA GLY A 166 30.25 13.65 -12.73
C GLY A 166 28.80 14.14 -12.86
N LEU A 167 27.84 13.44 -12.24
CA LEU A 167 26.41 13.77 -12.28
C LEU A 167 26.09 15.12 -11.63
N GLU A 168 27.01 15.67 -10.85
CA GLU A 168 26.95 17.04 -10.33
C GLU A 168 26.90 18.13 -11.40
N ASN A 169 27.40 17.82 -12.59
CA ASN A 169 27.42 18.73 -13.74
C ASN A 169 26.29 18.45 -14.74
N LEU A 170 25.29 17.63 -14.36
CA LEU A 170 24.15 17.30 -15.21
C LEU A 170 23.33 18.55 -15.56
N ASP A 171 23.29 18.90 -16.85
CA ASP A 171 22.34 19.90 -17.37
C ASP A 171 20.97 19.28 -17.58
N ARG A 172 20.08 19.51 -16.61
CA ARG A 172 18.72 18.95 -16.59
C ARG A 172 17.81 19.55 -17.68
N ASN A 173 18.21 20.64 -18.33
CA ASN A 173 17.44 21.18 -19.47
C ASN A 173 17.78 20.46 -20.78
N GLU A 174 18.93 19.80 -20.85
CA GLU A 174 19.40 19.10 -22.05
C GLU A 174 19.18 17.57 -21.97
N VAL A 175 18.92 17.04 -20.77
CA VAL A 175 18.67 15.62 -20.55
C VAL A 175 17.17 15.39 -20.32
N ASP A 176 16.55 14.68 -21.25
CA ASP A 176 15.20 14.15 -21.07
C ASP A 176 15.27 12.81 -20.34
N TYR A 177 14.54 12.71 -19.22
CA TYR A 177 14.56 11.53 -18.36
C TYR A 177 14.23 10.22 -19.11
N PHE A 178 13.27 10.28 -20.04
CA PHE A 178 12.76 9.12 -20.76
C PHE A 178 13.54 8.85 -22.05
N GLU A 179 13.78 9.88 -22.87
CA GLU A 179 14.49 9.71 -24.14
C GLU A 179 15.94 9.30 -23.92
N ASN A 180 16.60 9.85 -22.90
CA ASN A 180 17.95 9.48 -22.53
C ASN A 180 18.03 8.23 -21.65
N LYS A 181 16.88 7.61 -21.30
CA LYS A 181 16.80 6.41 -20.45
C LYS A 181 17.59 6.56 -19.14
N PHE A 182 17.53 7.73 -18.51
CA PHE A 182 18.29 8.00 -17.29
C PHE A 182 17.90 7.06 -16.14
N TYR A 183 16.68 6.53 -16.18
CA TYR A 183 16.17 5.51 -15.27
C TYR A 183 16.77 4.11 -15.48
N GLU A 184 17.36 3.81 -16.65
CA GLU A 184 17.98 2.51 -16.98
C GLU A 184 19.45 2.46 -16.51
N ASN A 185 19.69 2.83 -15.25
CA ASN A 185 21.03 2.77 -14.65
C ASN A 185 21.14 1.58 -13.70
N ASP A 186 21.96 0.59 -14.06
CA ASP A 186 22.11 -0.65 -13.29
C ASP A 186 22.53 -0.40 -11.83
N PHE A 187 23.52 0.48 -11.60
CA PHE A 187 24.01 0.76 -10.25
C PHE A 187 22.93 1.44 -9.39
N LEU A 188 22.22 2.43 -9.93
CA LEU A 188 21.14 3.12 -9.21
C LEU A 188 19.95 2.20 -8.98
N SER A 189 19.62 1.33 -9.94
CA SER A 189 18.55 0.32 -9.79
C SER A 189 18.87 -0.69 -8.68
N ASP A 190 20.12 -1.17 -8.62
CA ASP A 190 20.58 -2.04 -7.54
C ASP A 190 20.51 -1.32 -6.17
N ALA A 191 20.84 -0.02 -6.14
CA ALA A 191 20.73 0.80 -4.94
C ALA A 191 19.28 0.99 -4.50
N ASP A 192 18.34 1.18 -5.44
CA ASP A 192 16.90 1.27 -5.17
C ASP A 192 16.38 -0.01 -4.51
N GLU A 193 16.74 -1.18 -5.04
CA GLU A 193 16.36 -2.46 -4.43
C GLU A 193 16.86 -2.60 -2.99
N LEU A 194 18.10 -2.20 -2.71
CA LEU A 194 18.64 -2.21 -1.36
C LEU A 194 17.91 -1.20 -0.47
N TYR A 195 17.58 -0.03 -0.99
CA TYR A 195 16.82 0.98 -0.26
C TYR A 195 15.43 0.46 0.12
N TYR A 196 14.68 -0.16 -0.79
CA TYR A 196 13.34 -0.70 -0.50
C TYR A 196 13.36 -1.83 0.54
N LYS A 197 14.46 -2.59 0.62
CA LYS A 197 14.65 -3.62 1.66
C LYS A 197 14.92 -2.98 3.03
N LEU A 198 15.51 -1.80 3.05
CA LEU A 198 15.98 -1.10 4.24
C LEU A 198 14.98 -0.05 4.79
N ASN A 199 14.25 0.66 3.92
CA ASN A 199 13.50 1.86 4.30
C ASN A 199 12.44 1.59 5.38
N LYS A 200 11.83 0.41 5.38
CA LYS A 200 10.89 0.01 6.43
C LYS A 200 11.53 0.03 7.82
N GLN A 201 12.74 -0.50 7.95
CA GLN A 201 13.48 -0.48 9.21
C GLN A 201 13.94 0.94 9.55
N LEU A 202 14.22 1.77 8.54
CA LEU A 202 14.60 3.17 8.74
C LEU A 202 13.48 3.99 9.41
N TYR A 203 12.20 3.79 9.08
CA TYR A 203 11.09 4.43 9.82
C TYR A 203 11.09 4.05 11.30
N ILE A 204 11.35 2.78 11.62
CA ILE A 204 11.43 2.29 13.01
C ILE A 204 12.64 2.92 13.72
N ASP A 205 13.78 2.95 13.07
CA ASP A 205 15.02 3.48 13.64
C ASP A 205 14.92 4.99 13.90
N PHE A 206 14.28 5.75 13.00
CA PHE A 206 13.95 7.16 13.24
C PHE A 206 12.98 7.34 14.40
N GLU A 207 11.90 6.56 14.48
CA GLU A 207 10.98 6.62 15.64
C GLU A 207 11.76 6.42 16.95
N VAL A 208 12.55 5.35 17.04
CA VAL A 208 13.36 5.04 18.24
C VAL A 208 14.33 6.18 18.55
N PHE A 209 15.02 6.70 17.52
CA PHE A 209 15.98 7.78 17.67
C PHE A 209 15.33 9.08 18.16
N ILE A 210 14.19 9.46 17.58
CA ILE A 210 13.41 10.64 17.97
C ILE A 210 12.91 10.49 19.41
N ARG A 211 12.30 9.36 19.78
CA ARG A 211 11.80 9.14 21.15
C ARG A 211 12.91 9.22 22.19
N LYS A 212 14.08 8.65 21.90
CA LYS A 212 15.27 8.71 22.77
C LYS A 212 15.82 10.12 22.90
N ASN A 213 15.75 10.92 21.82
CA ASN A 213 16.33 12.27 21.74
C ASN A 213 15.26 13.36 21.65
N GLN A 214 14.05 13.13 22.15
CA GLN A 214 12.87 13.95 21.85
C GLN A 214 13.05 15.45 22.09
N SER A 215 13.83 15.84 23.12
CA SER A 215 14.13 17.24 23.43
C SER A 215 14.87 18.00 22.32
N LYS A 216 15.45 17.29 21.35
CA LYS A 216 16.11 17.82 20.14
C LYS A 216 15.15 18.03 18.97
N TYR A 217 13.99 17.37 19.01
CA TYR A 217 12.99 17.37 17.95
C TYR A 217 11.75 18.17 18.28
N ILE A 218 11.21 17.99 19.49
CA ILE A 218 9.89 18.47 19.91
C ILE A 218 9.98 19.07 21.31
N LYS A 219 8.91 19.73 21.76
CA LYS A 219 8.76 20.02 23.19
C LYS A 219 8.62 18.70 23.97
N PRO A 220 9.38 18.50 25.06
CA PRO A 220 9.41 17.19 25.71
C PRO A 220 8.06 16.71 26.25
N ILE A 221 7.77 15.42 26.06
CA ILE A 221 6.63 14.66 26.56
C ILE A 221 7.16 13.55 27.49
N GLU A 222 6.49 13.27 28.60
CA GLU A 222 6.98 12.31 29.60
C GLU A 222 7.02 10.87 29.06
N ASN A 223 8.19 10.24 28.99
CA ASN A 223 8.30 8.90 28.42
C ASN A 223 7.58 7.80 29.22
N LYS A 224 7.30 8.02 30.51
CA LYS A 224 6.80 7.01 31.47
C LYS A 224 5.45 7.35 32.07
N PHE A 225 4.69 8.20 31.37
CA PHE A 225 3.38 8.65 31.84
C PHE A 225 2.44 7.46 32.05
N SER A 226 1.64 7.52 33.12
CA SER A 226 0.54 6.58 33.37
C SER A 226 -0.72 7.36 33.74
N GLY A 227 -1.82 7.08 33.04
CA GLY A 227 -3.10 7.76 33.23
C GLY A 227 -3.86 7.95 31.93
N GLU A 228 -5.00 8.64 32.02
CA GLU A 228 -5.78 9.04 30.87
C GLU A 228 -5.30 10.40 30.35
N ILE A 229 -5.14 10.50 29.04
CA ILE A 229 -4.87 11.72 28.30
C ILE A 229 -6.15 12.11 27.59
N PHE A 230 -6.53 13.38 27.67
CA PHE A 230 -7.66 13.95 26.94
C PHE A 230 -7.21 15.19 26.19
N GLU A 231 -7.52 15.28 24.91
CA GLU A 231 -7.20 16.40 24.04
C GLU A 231 -8.42 16.84 23.22
N LYS A 232 -8.60 18.15 23.10
CA LYS A 232 -9.66 18.75 22.28
C LYS A 232 -9.03 19.64 21.21
N LYS A 233 -9.21 19.26 19.95
CA LYS A 233 -8.68 19.96 18.77
C LYS A 233 -9.63 21.10 18.36
N ALA A 234 -9.07 22.12 17.69
CA ALA A 234 -9.81 23.34 17.32
C ALA A 234 -11.01 23.08 16.38
N ASN A 235 -10.97 22.00 15.60
CA ASN A 235 -12.05 21.57 14.71
C ASN A 235 -13.20 20.84 15.43
N GLY A 236 -13.17 20.74 16.76
CA GLY A 236 -14.21 20.06 17.54
C GLY A 236 -14.03 18.54 17.66
N ILE A 237 -12.87 18.02 17.25
CA ILE A 237 -12.46 16.64 17.55
C ILE A 237 -12.01 16.55 19.01
N GLU A 238 -12.49 15.53 19.71
CA GLU A 238 -12.14 15.17 21.08
C GLU A 238 -11.53 13.77 21.06
N GLU A 239 -10.32 13.63 21.60
CA GLU A 239 -9.59 12.38 21.66
C GLU A 239 -9.22 12.05 23.11
N SER A 240 -9.29 10.77 23.48
CA SER A 240 -8.73 10.27 24.74
C SER A 240 -7.92 9.00 24.53
N LEU A 241 -6.95 8.77 25.41
CA LEU A 241 -6.10 7.58 25.41
C LEU A 241 -5.66 7.25 26.83
N PHE A 242 -5.80 5.99 27.23
CA PHE A 242 -5.19 5.49 28.46
C PHE A 242 -3.79 4.91 28.20
N VAL A 243 -2.83 5.29 29.05
CA VAL A 243 -1.41 4.93 28.93
C VAL A 243 -0.91 4.37 30.26
N VAL A 244 -0.03 3.37 30.20
CA VAL A 244 0.67 2.78 31.35
C VAL A 244 2.17 2.74 31.04
N ASP A 245 2.99 3.41 31.85
CA ASP A 245 4.45 3.56 31.67
C ASP A 245 4.86 3.95 30.23
N GLY A 246 4.13 4.90 29.64
CA GLY A 246 4.36 5.36 28.25
C GLY A 246 3.85 4.42 27.15
N ILE A 247 3.14 3.35 27.50
CA ILE A 247 2.60 2.36 26.58
C ILE A 247 1.07 2.47 26.53
N PRO A 248 0.45 2.67 25.35
CA PRO A 248 -1.01 2.62 25.21
C PRO A 248 -1.60 1.32 25.78
N ASN A 249 -2.58 1.42 26.68
CA ASN A 249 -3.21 0.25 27.29
C ASN A 249 -4.63 0.57 27.73
N GLY A 250 -5.65 -0.12 27.21
CA GLY A 250 -7.05 0.27 27.41
C GLY A 250 -7.65 0.87 26.14
N TYR A 251 -8.47 1.92 26.26
CA TYR A 251 -9.13 2.50 25.09
C TYR A 251 -8.46 3.79 24.62
N TYR A 252 -8.42 3.94 23.31
CA TYR A 252 -8.39 5.22 22.63
C TYR A 252 -9.78 5.49 22.06
N GLU A 253 -10.27 6.71 22.23
CA GLU A 253 -11.56 7.15 21.71
C GLU A 253 -11.39 8.44 20.92
N LYS A 254 -12.05 8.52 19.77
CA LYS A 254 -12.13 9.74 18.96
C LYS A 254 -13.59 10.09 18.72
N LYS A 255 -13.95 11.32 19.05
CA LYS A 255 -15.29 11.88 18.89
C LYS A 255 -15.23 13.17 18.08
N GLU A 256 -16.24 13.45 17.29
CA GLU A 256 -16.47 14.76 16.70
C GLU A 256 -17.84 15.26 17.15
N LYS A 257 -17.87 16.45 17.78
CA LYS A 257 -19.10 17.04 18.33
C LYS A 257 -19.87 16.08 19.25
N GLY A 258 -19.14 15.27 20.03
CA GLY A 258 -19.68 14.28 20.96
C GLY A 258 -20.07 12.93 20.34
N ILE A 259 -20.00 12.77 19.02
CA ILE A 259 -20.33 11.55 18.30
C ILE A 259 -19.06 10.73 18.07
N PHE A 260 -19.08 9.44 18.41
CA PHE A 260 -17.96 8.54 18.13
C PHE A 260 -17.69 8.44 16.63
N ILE A 261 -16.40 8.48 16.28
CA ILE A 261 -15.89 8.18 14.92
C ILE A 261 -15.05 6.91 14.97
N GLU A 262 -14.21 6.78 15.99
CA GLU A 262 -13.24 5.71 16.09
C GLU A 262 -13.03 5.33 17.56
N LYS A 263 -12.89 4.04 17.82
CA LYS A 263 -12.50 3.51 19.13
C LYS A 263 -11.56 2.34 18.94
N LEU A 264 -10.38 2.44 19.54
CA LEU A 264 -9.35 1.39 19.49
C LEU A 264 -9.15 0.83 20.89
N LYS A 265 -9.00 -0.49 21.01
CA LYS A 265 -8.59 -1.15 22.25
C LYS A 265 -7.15 -1.61 22.13
N TYR A 266 -6.31 -1.16 23.05
CA TYR A 266 -4.92 -1.52 23.20
C TYR A 266 -4.72 -2.50 24.35
N GLU A 267 -3.82 -3.46 24.16
CA GLU A 267 -3.22 -4.27 25.22
C GLU A 267 -1.70 -4.24 25.05
N ASN A 268 -1.00 -3.67 26.04
CA ASN A 268 0.46 -3.50 26.03
C ASN A 268 1.01 -2.85 24.74
N GLY A 269 0.36 -1.79 24.27
CA GLY A 269 0.77 -1.02 23.09
C GLY A 269 0.33 -1.62 21.76
N ILE A 270 -0.33 -2.78 21.78
CA ILE A 270 -0.80 -3.48 20.58
C ILE A 270 -2.31 -3.30 20.45
N VAL A 271 -2.78 -2.92 19.27
CA VAL A 271 -4.22 -2.86 18.97
C VAL A 271 -4.79 -4.26 18.87
N ILE A 272 -5.86 -4.53 19.60
CA ILE A 272 -6.59 -5.81 19.60
C ILE A 272 -8.05 -5.66 19.15
N GLU A 273 -8.59 -4.45 19.16
CA GLU A 273 -9.92 -4.14 18.65
C GLU A 273 -9.94 -2.76 18.00
N GLU A 274 -10.61 -2.64 16.85
CA GLU A 274 -10.84 -1.37 16.15
C GLU A 274 -12.34 -1.27 15.84
N ASN A 275 -12.95 -0.16 16.19
CA ASN A 275 -14.35 0.12 15.93
C ASN A 275 -14.47 1.45 15.18
N THR A 276 -15.15 1.44 14.04
CA THR A 276 -15.41 2.62 13.23
C THR A 276 -16.91 2.91 13.22
N TYR A 277 -17.26 4.18 13.34
CA TYR A 277 -18.63 4.65 13.47
C TYR A 277 -18.97 5.63 12.35
N THR A 278 -20.26 5.69 12.00
CA THR A 278 -20.82 6.72 11.11
C THR A 278 -22.09 7.24 11.76
N ASP A 279 -22.14 8.55 11.99
CA ASP A 279 -23.23 9.21 12.74
C ASP A 279 -23.53 8.56 14.10
N GLY A 280 -22.49 8.02 14.76
CA GLY A 280 -22.57 7.34 16.05
C GLY A 280 -23.04 5.89 16.00
N VAL A 281 -23.38 5.37 14.81
CA VAL A 281 -23.73 3.97 14.60
C VAL A 281 -22.46 3.19 14.27
N LEU A 282 -22.26 2.03 14.92
CA LEU A 282 -21.14 1.15 14.66
C LEU A 282 -21.25 0.61 13.22
N LEU A 283 -20.28 0.93 12.37
CA LEU A 283 -20.24 0.51 10.97
C LEU A 283 -19.37 -0.74 10.81
N GLU A 284 -18.22 -0.74 11.48
CA GLU A 284 -17.21 -1.79 11.35
C GLU A 284 -16.58 -2.09 12.71
N LYS A 285 -16.39 -3.38 13.00
CA LYS A 285 -15.63 -3.87 14.14
C LYS A 285 -14.59 -4.87 13.67
N ILE A 286 -13.35 -4.65 14.06
CA ILE A 286 -12.22 -5.53 13.82
C ILE A 286 -11.72 -6.04 15.17
N THR A 287 -11.55 -7.35 15.31
CA THR A 287 -10.89 -7.96 16.47
C THR A 287 -9.68 -8.74 16.01
N ILE A 288 -8.53 -8.50 16.62
CA ILE A 288 -7.24 -9.08 16.25
C ILE A 288 -6.79 -10.02 17.37
N ASN A 289 -6.57 -11.28 17.02
CA ASN A 289 -5.93 -12.25 17.89
C ASN A 289 -4.49 -12.46 17.43
N ASN A 290 -3.57 -11.84 18.16
CA ASN A 290 -2.14 -11.88 17.86
C ASN A 290 -1.50 -13.26 18.13
N ILE A 291 -2.11 -14.11 18.98
CA ILE A 291 -1.58 -15.45 19.29
C ILE A 291 -1.76 -16.36 18.07
N ASP A 292 -2.97 -16.37 17.51
CA ASP A 292 -3.31 -17.21 16.36
C ASP A 292 -3.05 -16.53 15.00
N SER A 293 -2.62 -15.26 15.05
CA SER A 293 -2.49 -14.38 13.89
C SER A 293 -3.76 -14.34 13.03
N THR A 294 -4.91 -14.23 13.70
CA THR A 294 -6.24 -14.17 13.08
C THR A 294 -6.89 -12.82 13.33
N LYS A 295 -7.76 -12.42 12.41
CA LYS A 295 -8.55 -11.20 12.49
C LYS A 295 -10.00 -11.52 12.13
N VAL A 296 -10.93 -11.08 12.95
CA VAL A 296 -12.37 -11.10 12.64
C VAL A 296 -12.76 -9.68 12.26
N LYS A 297 -13.38 -9.52 11.09
CA LYS A 297 -13.95 -8.25 10.63
C LYS A 297 -15.47 -8.39 10.52
N LEU A 298 -16.20 -7.55 11.24
CA LEU A 298 -17.64 -7.43 11.21
C LEU A 298 -18.02 -6.10 10.58
N ILE A 299 -18.95 -6.10 9.64
CA ILE A 299 -19.59 -4.91 9.07
C ILE A 299 -21.06 -4.96 9.47
N PHE A 300 -21.64 -3.83 9.83
CA PHE A 300 -23.02 -3.74 10.32
C PHE A 300 -23.93 -2.96 9.37
N PHE A 301 -25.21 -3.29 9.42
CA PHE A 301 -26.29 -2.46 8.89
C PHE A 301 -26.59 -1.29 9.83
N PRO A 302 -27.27 -0.22 9.36
CA PRO A 302 -27.70 0.88 10.23
C PRO A 302 -28.62 0.47 11.39
N ASN A 303 -29.32 -0.67 11.26
CA ASN A 303 -30.16 -1.23 12.32
C ASN A 303 -29.37 -1.99 13.41
N GLY A 304 -28.03 -2.09 13.28
CA GLY A 304 -27.14 -2.78 14.21
C GLY A 304 -26.97 -4.27 13.94
N ASN A 305 -27.69 -4.86 12.98
CA ASN A 305 -27.48 -6.25 12.60
C ASN A 305 -26.16 -6.40 11.81
N ILE A 306 -25.52 -7.55 11.94
CA ILE A 306 -24.33 -7.87 11.15
C ILE A 306 -24.74 -7.96 9.69
N LYS A 307 -24.04 -7.24 8.82
CA LYS A 307 -24.12 -7.30 7.35
C LYS A 307 -23.12 -8.28 6.78
N GLU A 308 -21.90 -8.29 7.32
CA GLU A 308 -20.81 -9.14 6.85
C GLU A 308 -19.90 -9.58 8.01
N GLU A 309 -19.47 -10.83 7.98
CA GLU A 309 -18.48 -11.41 8.90
C GLU A 309 -17.36 -12.05 8.08
N ASN A 310 -16.12 -11.66 8.32
CA ASN A 310 -14.94 -12.25 7.70
C ASN A 310 -13.96 -12.72 8.77
N LEU A 311 -13.61 -14.01 8.76
CA LEU A 311 -12.47 -14.52 9.49
C LEU A 311 -11.27 -14.57 8.54
N MET A 312 -10.20 -13.90 8.92
CA MET A 312 -8.96 -13.83 8.14
C MET A 312 -7.79 -14.36 8.94
N LYS A 313 -6.79 -14.91 8.24
CA LYS A 313 -5.50 -15.29 8.81
C LYS A 313 -4.36 -14.69 8.01
N ILE A 314 -3.28 -14.34 8.70
CA ILE A 314 -2.10 -13.80 8.05
C ILE A 314 -1.45 -14.88 7.18
N LYS A 315 -1.23 -14.57 5.89
CA LYS A 315 -0.46 -15.42 4.96
C LYS A 315 0.99 -14.93 4.84
N SER A 316 1.17 -13.61 4.84
CA SER A 316 2.46 -12.93 4.94
C SER A 316 2.27 -11.56 5.58
N LYS A 317 3.36 -10.85 5.92
CA LYS A 317 3.28 -9.52 6.54
C LYS A 317 2.38 -8.60 5.69
N ASN A 318 1.29 -8.11 6.28
CA ASN A 318 0.23 -7.28 5.65
C ASN A 318 -0.66 -7.98 4.61
N ASN A 319 -0.54 -9.29 4.41
CA ASN A 319 -1.41 -10.06 3.52
C ASN A 319 -2.32 -10.98 4.34
N TRP A 320 -3.58 -10.59 4.44
CA TRP A 320 -4.64 -11.34 5.12
C TRP A 320 -5.44 -12.13 4.10
N VAL A 321 -5.61 -13.42 4.34
CA VAL A 321 -6.45 -14.27 3.50
C VAL A 321 -7.71 -14.62 4.27
N SER A 322 -8.86 -14.39 3.64
CA SER A 322 -10.16 -14.80 4.17
C SER A 322 -10.24 -16.33 4.21
N ILE A 323 -10.48 -16.88 5.40
CA ILE A 323 -10.73 -18.30 5.64
C ILE A 323 -12.22 -18.57 5.54
N THR A 324 -13.03 -17.71 6.15
CA THR A 324 -14.49 -17.74 6.05
C THR A 324 -15.03 -16.35 5.79
N GLN A 325 -16.11 -16.30 5.03
CA GLN A 325 -16.90 -15.10 4.80
C GLN A 325 -18.36 -15.46 4.95
N LYS A 326 -19.14 -14.63 5.64
CA LYS A 326 -20.60 -14.67 5.67
C LYS A 326 -21.15 -13.29 5.35
N LYS A 327 -22.21 -13.24 4.55
CA LYS A 327 -23.05 -12.06 4.36
C LYS A 327 -24.44 -12.37 4.85
N PHE A 328 -25.12 -11.36 5.35
CA PHE A 328 -26.42 -11.49 5.98
C PHE A 328 -27.41 -10.54 5.33
N PHE A 329 -28.67 -10.96 5.29
CA PHE A 329 -29.78 -10.06 5.05
C PHE A 329 -30.00 -9.15 6.27
N ASP A 330 -30.73 -8.05 6.06
CA ASP A 330 -31.08 -7.09 7.10
C ASP A 330 -31.88 -7.70 8.27
N ASN A 331 -32.60 -8.80 8.02
CA ASN A 331 -33.33 -9.60 9.00
C ASN A 331 -32.44 -10.54 9.83
N GLY A 332 -31.13 -10.58 9.55
CA GLY A 332 -30.15 -11.40 10.26
C GLY A 332 -29.97 -12.83 9.73
N ASN A 333 -30.76 -13.26 8.74
CA ASN A 333 -30.54 -14.55 8.08
C ASN A 333 -29.28 -14.48 7.20
N ILE A 334 -28.55 -15.60 7.11
CA ILE A 334 -27.40 -15.71 6.22
C ILE A 334 -27.91 -15.58 4.78
N GLU A 335 -27.27 -14.73 3.99
CA GLU A 335 -27.46 -14.58 2.55
C GLU A 335 -26.46 -15.46 1.79
N PHE A 336 -25.21 -15.43 2.25
CA PHE A 336 -24.09 -16.09 1.61
C PHE A 336 -23.08 -16.54 2.65
N GLU A 337 -22.46 -17.69 2.44
CA GLU A 337 -21.27 -18.07 3.16
C GLU A 337 -20.25 -18.77 2.26
N SER A 338 -18.97 -18.60 2.59
CA SER A 338 -17.89 -19.33 1.97
C SER A 338 -16.84 -19.78 2.97
N TRP A 339 -16.24 -20.93 2.72
CA TRP A 339 -15.16 -21.49 3.53
C TRP A 339 -14.31 -22.44 2.70
N THR A 340 -13.05 -22.61 3.08
CA THR A 340 -12.18 -23.64 2.48
C THR A 340 -12.21 -24.90 3.34
N ASP A 341 -12.45 -26.06 2.71
CA ASP A 341 -12.42 -27.35 3.40
C ASP A 341 -11.00 -27.96 3.45
N ASN A 342 -10.88 -29.13 4.08
CA ASN A 342 -9.61 -29.83 4.25
C ASN A 342 -9.01 -30.32 2.91
N GLU A 343 -9.79 -30.36 1.83
CA GLU A 343 -9.30 -30.70 0.48
C GLU A 343 -8.88 -29.45 -0.31
N LEU A 344 -8.80 -28.29 0.34
CA LEU A 344 -8.54 -26.98 -0.26
C LEU A 344 -9.61 -26.57 -1.28
N LYS A 345 -10.83 -27.11 -1.18
CA LYS A 345 -11.95 -26.69 -2.01
C LYS A 345 -12.70 -25.56 -1.31
N LYS A 346 -12.89 -24.46 -2.04
CA LYS A 346 -13.70 -23.34 -1.60
C LYS A 346 -15.17 -23.67 -1.78
N ASN A 347 -15.87 -23.87 -0.67
CA ASN A 347 -17.31 -24.05 -0.65
C ASN A 347 -17.99 -22.67 -0.69
N LEU A 348 -19.08 -22.59 -1.45
CA LEU A 348 -19.88 -21.38 -1.62
C LEU A 348 -21.34 -21.77 -1.47
N LYS A 349 -22.02 -21.23 -0.46
CA LYS A 349 -23.46 -21.43 -0.25
C LYS A 349 -24.19 -20.11 -0.29
N LYS A 350 -25.39 -20.13 -0.89
CA LYS A 350 -26.33 -19.02 -0.92
C LYS A 350 -27.66 -19.47 -0.36
N TYR A 351 -28.38 -18.53 0.20
CA TYR A 351 -29.62 -18.76 0.92
C TYR A 351 -30.72 -17.83 0.41
N PHE A 352 -31.96 -18.26 0.55
CA PHE A 352 -33.12 -17.39 0.43
C PHE A 352 -33.29 -16.53 1.69
N LEU A 353 -34.11 -15.49 1.60
CA LEU A 353 -34.40 -14.58 2.71
C LEU A 353 -34.94 -15.28 3.96
N ASP A 354 -35.58 -16.45 3.81
CA ASP A 354 -36.10 -17.27 4.90
C ASP A 354 -35.07 -18.25 5.50
N GLY A 355 -33.81 -18.20 5.05
CA GLY A 355 -32.71 -19.04 5.53
C GLY A 355 -32.63 -20.42 4.88
N THR A 356 -33.52 -20.77 3.95
CA THR A 356 -33.42 -22.03 3.20
C THR A 356 -32.28 -21.96 2.16
N VAL A 357 -31.59 -23.09 1.93
CA VAL A 357 -30.47 -23.14 0.97
C VAL A 357 -30.99 -22.90 -0.45
N LYS A 358 -30.45 -21.88 -1.11
CA LYS A 358 -30.70 -21.59 -2.53
C LYS A 358 -29.73 -22.32 -3.44
N SER A 359 -28.45 -22.35 -3.07
CA SER A 359 -27.44 -23.05 -3.85
C SER A 359 -26.21 -23.44 -3.03
N HIS A 360 -25.51 -24.49 -3.47
CA HIS A 360 -24.21 -24.89 -2.93
C HIS A 360 -23.30 -25.33 -4.08
N SER A 361 -22.11 -24.75 -4.14
CA SER A 361 -21.05 -25.14 -5.06
C SER A 361 -19.70 -25.29 -4.36
N ARG A 362 -18.76 -26.00 -4.99
CA ARG A 362 -17.36 -26.13 -4.57
C ARG A 362 -16.46 -25.74 -5.71
N LYS A 363 -15.46 -24.92 -5.44
CA LYS A 363 -14.48 -24.46 -6.42
C LYS A 363 -13.07 -24.80 -5.98
N TRP A 364 -12.21 -25.17 -6.92
CA TRP A 364 -10.79 -25.38 -6.67
C TRP A 364 -9.96 -25.14 -7.92
N GLU A 365 -8.69 -24.81 -7.72
CA GLU A 365 -7.72 -24.69 -8.79
C GLU A 365 -7.19 -26.08 -9.19
N ASN A 366 -6.92 -26.26 -10.48
CA ASN A 366 -6.30 -27.48 -10.97
C ASN A 366 -4.89 -27.62 -10.37
N LYS A 367 -4.53 -28.84 -9.96
CA LYS A 367 -3.23 -29.15 -9.36
C LYS A 367 -2.07 -28.95 -10.33
N ASP A 368 -2.31 -29.19 -11.62
CA ASP A 368 -1.28 -29.11 -12.66
C ASP A 368 -1.15 -27.70 -13.24
N ASP A 369 -2.19 -26.86 -13.11
CA ASP A 369 -2.24 -25.50 -13.64
C ASP A 369 -3.21 -24.64 -12.82
N SER A 370 -2.67 -23.77 -11.95
CA SER A 370 -3.47 -22.90 -11.08
C SER A 370 -4.33 -21.89 -11.84
N SER A 371 -4.10 -21.67 -13.14
CA SER A 371 -4.95 -20.81 -13.96
C SER A 371 -6.31 -21.45 -14.29
N ILE A 372 -6.43 -22.77 -14.13
CA ILE A 372 -7.66 -23.52 -14.44
C ILE A 372 -8.46 -23.70 -13.16
N THR A 373 -9.66 -23.09 -13.11
CA THR A 373 -10.61 -23.31 -12.01
C THR A 373 -11.64 -24.37 -12.39
N GLN A 374 -11.89 -25.31 -11.49
CA GLN A 374 -12.97 -26.30 -11.59
C GLN A 374 -14.09 -25.95 -10.60
N THR A 375 -15.32 -26.25 -10.98
CA THR A 375 -16.51 -26.03 -10.14
C THR A 375 -17.42 -27.26 -10.15
N ASP A 376 -17.75 -27.74 -8.95
CA ASP A 376 -18.88 -28.65 -8.73
C ASP A 376 -20.09 -27.85 -8.25
N TYR A 377 -21.25 -28.07 -8.87
CA TYR A 377 -22.54 -27.57 -8.41
C TYR A 377 -23.27 -28.70 -7.71
N LEU A 378 -23.58 -28.56 -6.43
CA LEU A 378 -24.12 -29.64 -5.60
C LEU A 378 -25.63 -29.53 -5.39
N ILE A 379 -26.12 -28.30 -5.21
CA ILE A 379 -27.52 -27.98 -4.94
C ILE A 379 -27.87 -26.69 -5.65
N CYS A 380 -29.04 -26.62 -6.29
CA CYS A 380 -29.58 -25.39 -6.86
C CYS A 380 -31.12 -25.44 -6.89
N TYR A 381 -31.72 -24.35 -6.43
CA TYR A 381 -33.16 -24.07 -6.47
C TYR A 381 -33.41 -22.77 -7.23
N ASP A 382 -34.48 -22.72 -8.01
CA ASP A 382 -34.97 -21.48 -8.63
C ASP A 382 -35.69 -20.58 -7.60
N GLU A 383 -36.14 -19.40 -8.02
CA GLU A 383 -36.87 -18.46 -7.13
C GLU A 383 -38.20 -19.02 -6.58
N ASN A 384 -38.76 -20.03 -7.24
CA ASN A 384 -39.95 -20.76 -6.77
C ASN A 384 -39.59 -21.96 -5.88
N LYS A 385 -38.32 -22.09 -5.47
CA LYS A 385 -37.76 -23.18 -4.66
C LYS A 385 -37.90 -24.56 -5.31
N LYS A 386 -37.99 -24.63 -6.63
CA LYS A 386 -37.96 -25.89 -7.36
C LYS A 386 -36.51 -26.28 -7.62
N GLN A 387 -36.15 -27.53 -7.28
CA GLN A 387 -34.81 -28.04 -7.52
C GLN A 387 -34.55 -28.16 -9.02
N THR A 388 -33.51 -27.47 -9.50
CA THR A 388 -33.14 -27.43 -10.92
C THR A 388 -32.01 -28.41 -11.27
N LEU A 389 -31.23 -28.83 -10.28
CA LEU A 389 -30.15 -29.81 -10.40
C LEU A 389 -30.61 -31.16 -9.83
N ILE A 390 -30.92 -32.13 -10.69
CA ILE A 390 -31.48 -33.44 -10.33
C ILE A 390 -30.47 -34.52 -10.70
N ASN A 391 -29.95 -35.25 -9.69
CA ASN A 391 -28.96 -36.31 -9.88
C ASN A 391 -27.71 -35.84 -10.66
N GLY A 392 -27.23 -34.63 -10.38
CA GLY A 392 -26.06 -34.03 -11.04
C GLY A 392 -26.30 -33.51 -12.45
N LYS A 393 -27.53 -33.63 -12.99
CA LYS A 393 -27.95 -33.08 -14.28
C LYS A 393 -28.93 -31.94 -14.09
N GLY A 394 -28.72 -30.82 -14.77
CA GLY A 394 -29.66 -29.68 -14.68
C GLY A 394 -29.03 -28.32 -14.89
N ILE A 395 -29.76 -27.28 -14.47
CA ILE A 395 -29.35 -25.88 -14.64
C ILE A 395 -28.98 -25.31 -13.28
N PHE A 396 -27.78 -24.74 -13.16
CA PHE A 396 -27.41 -23.89 -12.03
C PHE A 396 -27.76 -22.45 -12.36
N LEU A 397 -28.55 -21.84 -11.48
CA LEU A 397 -28.86 -20.42 -11.46
C LEU A 397 -28.13 -19.78 -10.29
N GLY A 398 -27.44 -18.68 -10.53
CA GLY A 398 -26.81 -17.92 -9.46
C GLY A 398 -26.70 -16.45 -9.81
N SER A 399 -26.70 -15.59 -8.79
CA SER A 399 -26.43 -14.17 -8.97
C SER A 399 -25.21 -13.69 -8.19
N ASN A 400 -24.36 -12.86 -8.78
CA ASN A 400 -23.29 -12.19 -8.03
C ASN A 400 -23.64 -10.71 -7.91
N GLN A 401 -23.64 -10.19 -6.68
CA GLN A 401 -23.78 -8.76 -6.44
C GLN A 401 -22.38 -8.17 -6.24
N SER A 402 -21.94 -7.39 -7.22
CA SER A 402 -20.72 -6.59 -7.14
C SER A 402 -21.11 -5.12 -7.26
N GLY A 403 -21.25 -4.45 -6.12
CA GLY A 403 -21.30 -2.98 -5.96
C GLY A 403 -22.46 -2.26 -6.65
N ASP A 404 -22.56 -2.39 -7.96
CA ASP A 404 -23.46 -1.65 -8.85
C ASP A 404 -24.22 -2.56 -9.82
N ASN A 405 -23.73 -3.78 -10.15
CA ASN A 405 -24.32 -4.64 -11.19
C ASN A 405 -24.79 -5.99 -10.65
N ILE A 406 -25.97 -6.43 -11.13
CA ILE A 406 -26.53 -7.76 -10.83
C ILE A 406 -26.20 -8.69 -12.00
N TYR A 407 -25.36 -9.68 -11.74
CA TYR A 407 -25.10 -10.73 -12.71
C TYR A 407 -26.01 -11.93 -12.47
N GLU A 408 -26.58 -12.52 -13.52
CA GLU A 408 -27.26 -13.82 -13.47
C GLU A 408 -26.48 -14.85 -14.29
N TYR A 409 -26.21 -16.01 -13.72
CA TYR A 409 -25.44 -17.10 -14.32
C TYR A 409 -26.34 -18.31 -14.52
N ILE A 410 -26.44 -18.78 -15.76
CA ILE A 410 -27.17 -19.99 -16.15
C ILE A 410 -26.13 -21.00 -16.67
N VAL A 411 -25.96 -22.12 -15.97
CA VAL A 411 -24.95 -23.13 -16.31
C VAL A 411 -25.59 -24.50 -16.45
N ASN A 412 -25.44 -25.12 -17.62
CA ASN A 412 -25.82 -26.52 -17.81
C ASN A 412 -24.81 -27.43 -17.09
N CYS A 413 -25.31 -28.44 -16.40
CA CYS A 413 -24.51 -29.35 -15.59
C CYS A 413 -24.75 -30.82 -15.97
N GLU A 414 -23.68 -31.61 -15.96
CA GLU A 414 -23.69 -33.07 -16.01
C GLU A 414 -22.67 -33.63 -15.00
N ASP A 415 -23.05 -34.68 -14.25
CA ASP A 415 -22.27 -35.23 -13.13
C ASP A 415 -21.76 -34.15 -12.15
N TYR A 416 -22.63 -33.19 -11.83
CA TYR A 416 -22.37 -32.06 -10.93
C TYR A 416 -21.33 -31.06 -11.46
N LYS A 417 -20.89 -31.17 -12.71
CA LYS A 417 -19.90 -30.28 -13.33
C LYS A 417 -20.52 -29.50 -14.48
N ALA A 418 -20.02 -28.28 -14.73
CA ALA A 418 -20.43 -27.50 -15.90
C ALA A 418 -20.20 -28.30 -17.19
N ASN A 419 -21.23 -28.44 -18.02
CA ASN A 419 -21.16 -29.22 -19.25
C ASN A 419 -22.19 -28.69 -20.25
N GLY A 420 -21.71 -28.22 -21.40
CA GLY A 420 -22.48 -27.53 -22.42
C GLY A 420 -22.39 -26.01 -22.31
N GLU A 421 -23.38 -25.34 -22.91
CA GLU A 421 -23.46 -23.89 -22.99
C GLU A 421 -23.86 -23.27 -21.63
N SER A 422 -23.22 -22.16 -21.30
CA SER A 422 -23.52 -21.31 -20.14
C SER A 422 -23.71 -19.87 -20.58
N LEU A 423 -24.63 -19.16 -19.93
CA LEU A 423 -24.99 -17.78 -20.24
C LEU A 423 -24.88 -16.93 -18.98
N ILE A 424 -24.34 -15.72 -19.14
CA ILE A 424 -24.21 -14.74 -18.09
C ILE A 424 -24.91 -13.47 -18.55
N TYR A 425 -25.77 -12.94 -17.71
CA TYR A 425 -26.52 -11.71 -17.94
C TYR A 425 -26.05 -10.64 -16.97
N GLU A 426 -26.01 -9.40 -17.43
CA GLU A 426 -25.77 -8.19 -16.64
C GLU A 426 -26.97 -7.27 -16.88
N ASP A 427 -27.71 -6.93 -15.82
CA ASP A 427 -28.93 -6.12 -15.89
C ASP A 427 -29.96 -6.61 -16.92
N GLY A 428 -30.05 -7.94 -17.07
CA GLY A 428 -30.97 -8.61 -18.00
C GLY A 428 -30.51 -8.66 -19.46
N VAL A 429 -29.37 -8.07 -19.81
CA VAL A 429 -28.74 -8.17 -21.13
C VAL A 429 -27.70 -9.29 -21.09
N ILE A 430 -27.62 -10.11 -22.15
CA ILE A 430 -26.56 -11.12 -22.23
C ILE A 430 -25.21 -10.41 -22.27
N TRP A 431 -24.32 -10.80 -21.37
CA TRP A 431 -22.99 -10.23 -21.22
C TRP A 431 -21.92 -11.20 -21.71
N LEU A 432 -22.08 -12.49 -21.42
CA LEU A 432 -21.10 -13.52 -21.77
C LEU A 432 -21.79 -14.86 -22.07
N LYS A 433 -21.31 -15.52 -23.12
CA LYS A 433 -21.67 -16.89 -23.48
C LYS A 433 -20.41 -17.75 -23.46
N GLU A 434 -20.48 -18.88 -22.80
CA GLU A 434 -19.34 -19.79 -22.59
C GLU A 434 -19.75 -21.22 -22.89
N ASN A 435 -18.77 -22.08 -23.19
CA ASN A 435 -18.99 -23.51 -23.33
C ASN A 435 -18.07 -24.29 -22.41
N TYR A 436 -18.60 -25.38 -21.85
CA TYR A 436 -17.91 -26.21 -20.88
C TYR A 436 -17.94 -27.69 -21.24
N VAL A 437 -16.87 -28.40 -20.92
CA VAL A 437 -16.82 -29.87 -20.94
C VAL A 437 -16.23 -30.34 -19.61
N LYS A 438 -16.98 -31.16 -18.87
CA LYS A 438 -16.55 -31.75 -17.58
C LYS A 438 -15.99 -30.72 -16.57
N GLY A 439 -16.60 -29.54 -16.51
CA GLY A 439 -16.26 -28.48 -15.55
C GLY A 439 -15.16 -27.52 -16.01
N MET A 440 -14.67 -27.65 -17.24
CA MET A 440 -13.62 -26.81 -17.82
C MET A 440 -14.14 -26.06 -19.04
N LYS A 441 -13.75 -24.79 -19.24
CA LYS A 441 -14.07 -24.04 -20.46
C LYS A 441 -13.49 -24.77 -21.68
N ASP A 442 -14.33 -25.10 -22.65
CA ASP A 442 -13.93 -25.80 -23.88
C ASP A 442 -14.87 -25.38 -25.01
N GLY A 443 -14.32 -24.76 -26.05
CA GLY A 443 -15.06 -24.19 -27.17
C GLY A 443 -14.97 -22.66 -27.25
N ILE A 444 -15.98 -22.05 -27.88
CA ILE A 444 -16.03 -20.61 -28.14
C ILE A 444 -16.69 -19.90 -26.97
N GLU A 445 -16.03 -18.85 -26.49
CA GLU A 445 -16.53 -17.80 -25.61
C GLU A 445 -16.89 -16.56 -26.43
N ILE A 446 -18.02 -15.93 -26.12
CA ILE A 446 -18.51 -14.71 -26.79
C ILE A 446 -18.85 -13.66 -25.72
N GLU A 447 -18.16 -12.54 -25.73
CA GLU A 447 -18.48 -11.36 -24.91
C GLU A 447 -19.39 -10.43 -25.71
N TYR A 448 -20.37 -9.84 -25.04
CA TYR A 448 -21.34 -8.91 -25.59
C TYR A 448 -21.16 -7.51 -25.00
N ASP A 449 -21.57 -6.47 -25.73
CA ASP A 449 -21.64 -5.09 -25.23
C ASP A 449 -22.94 -4.85 -24.44
N GLU A 450 -23.07 -3.66 -23.83
CA GLU A 450 -24.26 -3.24 -23.05
C GLU A 450 -25.56 -3.25 -23.87
N LYS A 451 -25.48 -3.32 -25.20
CA LYS A 451 -26.64 -3.40 -26.11
C LYS A 451 -26.90 -4.84 -26.59
N GLY A 452 -26.12 -5.81 -26.13
CA GLY A 452 -26.20 -7.21 -26.51
C GLY A 452 -25.57 -7.54 -27.87
N ASN A 453 -24.73 -6.67 -28.43
CA ASN A 453 -23.98 -6.98 -29.66
C ASN A 453 -22.70 -7.72 -29.33
N GLU A 454 -22.29 -8.66 -30.18
CA GLU A 454 -21.02 -9.36 -30.01
C GLU A 454 -19.84 -8.38 -30.09
N LYS A 455 -19.06 -8.34 -29.01
CA LYS A 455 -17.89 -7.49 -28.85
C LYS A 455 -16.60 -8.25 -29.15
N LYS A 456 -16.53 -9.52 -28.73
CA LYS A 456 -15.30 -10.33 -28.81
C LYS A 456 -15.63 -11.82 -28.81
N ARG A 457 -14.84 -12.59 -29.57
CA ARG A 457 -14.82 -14.06 -29.54
C ARG A 457 -13.47 -14.59 -29.10
N SER A 458 -13.46 -15.66 -28.34
CA SER A 458 -12.25 -16.30 -27.83
C SER A 458 -12.41 -17.81 -27.82
N GLU A 459 -11.32 -18.53 -28.09
CA GLU A 459 -11.30 -19.99 -28.11
C GLU A 459 -10.59 -20.52 -26.87
N TYR A 460 -11.19 -21.54 -26.25
CA TYR A 460 -10.65 -22.25 -25.12
C TYR A 460 -10.61 -23.75 -25.39
N LYS A 461 -9.57 -24.43 -24.89
CA LYS A 461 -9.46 -25.89 -24.90
C LYS A 461 -9.04 -26.40 -23.53
N THR A 462 -9.84 -27.29 -22.94
CA THR A 462 -9.54 -27.89 -21.63
C THR A 462 -9.19 -26.84 -20.56
N GLY A 463 -9.90 -25.71 -20.55
CA GLY A 463 -9.68 -24.58 -19.63
C GLY A 463 -8.60 -23.59 -20.06
N GLN A 464 -7.79 -23.89 -21.08
CA GLN A 464 -6.71 -23.02 -21.54
C GLN A 464 -7.17 -22.10 -22.67
N TYR A 465 -6.80 -20.83 -22.59
CA TYR A 465 -7.04 -19.86 -23.65
C TYR A 465 -6.14 -20.13 -24.85
N ILE A 466 -6.74 -20.31 -26.03
CA ILE A 466 -6.02 -20.60 -27.29
C ILE A 466 -5.79 -19.32 -28.10
N GLY A 467 -6.77 -18.42 -28.14
CA GLY A 467 -6.64 -17.18 -28.90
C GLY A 467 -7.95 -16.45 -29.15
N LYS A 468 -7.86 -15.26 -29.76
CA LYS A 468 -9.03 -14.52 -30.25
C LYS A 468 -9.42 -15.03 -31.63
N ILE A 469 -10.72 -15.24 -31.83
CA ILE A 469 -11.30 -15.58 -33.14
C ILE A 469 -11.80 -14.27 -33.77
N LYS A 470 -11.53 -14.09 -35.07
CA LYS A 470 -11.98 -12.92 -35.84
C LYS A 470 -13.43 -13.05 -36.30
#